data_AF-A0A821QF72-F1
#
_entry.id   AF-A0A821QF72-F1
#
_cell.length_a   1.000
_cell.length_b   1.000
_cell.length_c   1.000
_cell.angle_alpha   90.00
_cell.angle_beta   90.00
_cell.angle_gamma   90.00
#
_symmetry.space_group_name_H-M   'P 1'
#
loop_
_entity.id
_entity.type
_entity.pdbx_description
1 polymer ?
#
loop_
_entity_poly.entity_id
_entity_poly.type
_entity_poly.pdbx_seq_one_letter_code
_entity_poly.pdbx_strand_id
1 'polypeptide(L)'
;VADVHGDLSIETLKRICQLFNGFLVHVQSTYLTSNTSNVIQFLRLLSHPSYILLLIRDLDDEDDEEIQTAITSIRSVCSNCQIFFLPNVADKNTYVNKEKIEQLREQIFLAAVKFSHSNEQNIQKHLEQLMDTDQCRNAEQDKVFIDSIRPILIHG
;
A
#
# COMPACT_ATOMS: atom_id res chain seq x y z
N VAL A 1 -1.02 1.81 8.51
CA VAL A 1 -1.69 0.72 7.77
C VAL A 1 -3.17 1.02 7.73
N ALA A 2 -3.85 0.84 6.61
CA ALA A 2 -5.31 0.97 6.51
C ALA A 2 -5.95 -0.41 6.39
N ASP A 3 -6.88 -0.72 7.28
CA ASP A 3 -7.77 -1.86 7.09
C ASP A 3 -8.95 -1.43 6.22
N VAL A 4 -9.15 -2.13 5.11
CA VAL A 4 -10.19 -1.83 4.14
C VAL A 4 -11.25 -2.92 4.17
N HIS A 5 -12.49 -2.50 4.36
CA HIS A 5 -13.66 -3.37 4.39
C HIS A 5 -14.74 -2.84 3.45
N GLY A 6 -15.46 -3.76 2.80
CA GLY A 6 -16.65 -3.44 1.99
C GLY A 6 -16.34 -2.67 0.70
N ASP A 7 -17.41 -2.17 0.06
CA ASP A 7 -17.31 -1.40 -1.17
C ASP A 7 -16.94 0.06 -0.87
N LEU A 8 -15.71 0.44 -1.20
CA LEU A 8 -15.27 1.84 -1.14
C LEU A 8 -15.48 2.53 -2.48
N SER A 9 -15.99 3.75 -2.45
CA SER A 9 -16.01 4.60 -3.65
C SER A 9 -14.58 4.91 -4.12
N ILE A 10 -14.40 5.04 -5.43
CA ILE A 10 -13.10 5.35 -6.05
C ILE A 10 -12.51 6.65 -5.47
N GLU A 11 -13.35 7.66 -5.19
CA GLU A 11 -12.89 8.92 -4.63
C GLU A 11 -12.33 8.73 -3.21
N THR A 12 -13.01 7.93 -2.38
CA THR A 12 -12.54 7.62 -1.02
C THR A 12 -11.23 6.83 -1.10
N LEU A 13 -11.16 5.86 -2.01
CA LEU A 13 -9.96 5.07 -2.23
C LEU A 13 -8.75 5.94 -2.58
N LYS A 14 -8.90 6.88 -3.52
CA LYS A 14 -7.83 7.82 -3.89
C LYS A 14 -7.32 8.63 -2.71
N ARG A 15 -8.21 9.10 -1.82
CA ARG A 15 -7.81 9.84 -0.62
C ARG A 15 -7.05 8.96 0.37
N ILE A 16 -7.50 7.71 0.58
CA ILE A 16 -6.81 6.78 1.49
C ILE A 16 -5.42 6.41 0.92
N CYS A 17 -5.28 6.23 -0.39
CA CYS A 17 -3.99 5.99 -1.06
C CYS A 17 -2.96 7.11 -0.85
N GLN A 18 -3.39 8.34 -0.55
CA GLN A 18 -2.48 9.45 -0.25
C GLN A 18 -1.97 9.43 1.20
N LEU A 19 -2.68 8.73 2.09
CA LEU A 19 -2.42 8.74 3.53
C LEU A 19 -1.70 7.48 4.01
N PHE A 20 -1.84 6.36 3.28
CA PHE A 20 -1.32 5.07 3.70
C PHE A 20 -0.52 4.40 2.58
N ASN A 21 0.64 3.86 2.94
CA ASN A 21 1.51 3.08 2.05
C ASN A 21 1.34 1.56 2.25
N GLY A 22 0.31 1.15 3.01
CA GLY A 22 0.12 -0.23 3.42
C GLY A 22 -1.34 -0.54 3.75
N PHE A 23 -1.88 -1.60 3.15
CA PHE A 23 -3.30 -1.94 3.13
C PHE A 23 -3.54 -3.40 3.51
N LEU A 24 -4.45 -3.62 4.45
CA LEU A 24 -5.04 -4.92 4.73
C LEU A 24 -6.47 -4.92 4.18
N VAL A 25 -6.69 -5.61 3.07
CA VAL A 25 -7.98 -5.64 2.36
C VAL A 25 -8.75 -6.87 2.78
N HIS A 26 -9.90 -6.69 3.41
CA HIS A 26 -10.76 -7.77 3.88
C HIS A 26 -11.84 -8.08 2.85
N VAL A 27 -11.89 -9.33 2.37
CA VAL A 27 -12.90 -9.79 1.41
C VAL A 27 -13.56 -11.06 1.93
N GLN A 28 -14.88 -11.14 1.90
CA GLN A 28 -15.58 -12.39 2.21
C GLN A 28 -15.41 -13.40 1.07
N SER A 29 -15.20 -14.67 1.40
CA SER A 29 -15.07 -15.78 0.44
C SER A 29 -16.20 -15.77 -0.62
N THR A 30 -17.45 -15.68 -0.18
CA THR A 30 -18.64 -15.65 -1.04
C THR A 30 -18.71 -14.44 -1.98
N TYR A 31 -18.22 -13.28 -1.51
CA TYR A 31 -18.14 -12.09 -2.37
C TYR A 31 -17.03 -12.27 -3.41
N LEU A 32 -15.89 -12.85 -3.03
CA LEU A 32 -14.74 -13.04 -3.91
C LEU A 32 -15.08 -13.89 -5.13
N THR A 33 -15.77 -15.02 -4.95
CA THR A 33 -16.15 -15.92 -6.06
C THR A 33 -17.08 -15.23 -7.05
N SER A 34 -18.03 -14.43 -6.56
CA SER A 34 -19.02 -13.74 -7.41
C SER A 34 -18.50 -12.44 -8.03
N ASN A 35 -17.47 -11.81 -7.44
CA ASN A 35 -17.03 -10.46 -7.80
C ASN A 35 -15.50 -10.35 -8.01
N THR A 36 -14.85 -11.43 -8.43
CA THR A 36 -13.39 -11.47 -8.62
C THR A 36 -12.88 -10.30 -9.48
N SER A 37 -13.59 -9.96 -10.56
CA SER A 37 -13.23 -8.84 -11.44
C SER A 37 -13.23 -7.48 -10.72
N ASN A 38 -14.20 -7.25 -9.84
CA ASN A 38 -14.28 -6.00 -9.07
C ASN A 38 -13.15 -5.92 -8.04
N VAL A 39 -12.83 -7.03 -7.37
CA VAL A 39 -11.69 -7.12 -6.45
C VAL A 39 -10.38 -6.83 -7.19
N ILE A 40 -10.19 -7.38 -8.39
CA ILE A 40 -9.00 -7.09 -9.21
C ILE A 40 -8.92 -5.61 -9.57
N GLN A 41 -10.03 -4.99 -10.01
CA GLN A 41 -10.06 -3.56 -10.33
C GLN A 41 -9.73 -2.71 -9.09
N PHE A 42 -10.27 -3.08 -7.94
CA PHE A 42 -9.99 -2.41 -6.68
C PHE A 42 -8.50 -2.51 -6.29
N LEU A 43 -7.92 -3.70 -6.35
CA LEU A 43 -6.49 -3.91 -6.05
C LEU A 43 -5.57 -3.15 -7.00
N ARG A 44 -5.95 -3.03 -8.29
CA ARG A 44 -5.21 -2.22 -9.28
C ARG A 44 -5.18 -0.72 -8.93
N LEU A 45 -6.21 -0.20 -8.26
CA LEU A 45 -6.24 1.20 -7.84
C LEU A 45 -5.36 1.46 -6.62
N LEU A 46 -5.10 0.43 -5.81
CA LEU A 46 -4.18 0.49 -4.68
C LEU A 46 -2.71 0.34 -5.10
N SER A 47 -2.44 -0.31 -6.24
CA SER A 47 -1.10 -0.69 -6.65
C SER A 47 -0.28 0.49 -7.19
N HIS A 48 0.30 1.31 -6.31
CA HIS A 48 1.67 1.84 -6.32
C HIS A 48 1.78 3.19 -5.57
N PRO A 49 2.81 3.40 -4.72
CA PRO A 49 3.63 2.40 -4.02
C PRO A 49 2.95 1.98 -2.71
N SER A 50 2.20 0.87 -2.75
CA SER A 50 1.46 0.37 -1.59
C SER A 50 1.78 -1.10 -1.35
N TYR A 51 2.01 -1.46 -0.09
CA TYR A 51 2.10 -2.86 0.32
C TYR A 51 0.69 -3.39 0.60
N ILE A 52 0.26 -4.44 -0.10
CA ILE A 52 -1.13 -4.90 -0.08
C ILE A 52 -1.20 -6.36 0.38
N LEU A 53 -1.93 -6.59 1.47
CA LEU A 53 -2.34 -7.91 1.91
C LEU A 53 -3.84 -8.07 1.69
N LEU A 54 -4.25 -9.18 1.07
CA LEU A 54 -5.64 -9.57 0.91
C LEU A 54 -5.97 -10.65 1.94
N LEU A 55 -6.91 -10.37 2.82
CA LEU A 55 -7.43 -11.30 3.82
C LEU A 55 -8.81 -11.80 3.38
N ILE A 56 -8.87 -13.06 2.96
CA ILE A 56 -10.11 -13.76 2.60
C ILE A 56 -10.72 -14.30 3.89
N ARG A 57 -11.93 -13.85 4.21
CA ARG A 57 -12.66 -14.17 5.44
C ARG A 57 -13.79 -15.14 5.17
N ASP A 58 -14.31 -15.73 6.25
CA ASP A 58 -15.46 -16.63 6.25
C ASP A 58 -15.22 -17.82 5.30
N LEU A 59 -14.00 -18.34 5.33
CA LEU A 59 -13.62 -19.48 4.52
C LEU A 59 -13.84 -20.76 5.32
N ASP A 60 -14.68 -21.64 4.78
CA ASP A 60 -14.97 -22.95 5.37
C ASP A 60 -13.92 -24.00 4.97
N ASP A 61 -13.40 -23.89 3.74
CA ASP A 61 -12.37 -24.77 3.17
C ASP A 61 -11.38 -23.97 2.32
N GLU A 62 -10.08 -24.09 2.60
CA GLU A 62 -9.01 -23.44 1.82
C GLU A 62 -8.82 -24.07 0.44
N ASP A 63 -9.27 -25.32 0.25
CA ASP A 63 -9.12 -26.06 -1.01
C ASP A 63 -10.34 -25.92 -1.95
N ASP A 64 -11.24 -24.99 -1.66
CA ASP A 64 -12.39 -24.68 -2.53
C ASP A 64 -11.94 -24.24 -3.94
N GLU A 65 -12.39 -24.98 -4.97
CA GLU A 65 -11.96 -24.80 -6.36
C GLU A 65 -12.34 -23.42 -6.93
N GLU A 66 -13.49 -22.87 -6.54
CA GLU A 66 -13.95 -21.56 -7.01
C GLU A 66 -13.08 -20.45 -6.40
N ILE A 67 -12.77 -20.57 -5.10
CA ILE A 67 -11.86 -19.66 -4.40
C ILE A 67 -10.45 -19.72 -5.00
N GLN A 68 -9.92 -20.92 -5.27
CA GLN A 68 -8.60 -21.09 -5.88
C GLN A 68 -8.54 -20.50 -7.30
N THR A 69 -9.63 -20.61 -8.06
CA THR A 69 -9.76 -19.98 -9.39
C THR A 69 -9.73 -18.45 -9.28
N ALA A 70 -10.46 -17.87 -8.33
CA ALA A 70 -10.46 -16.44 -8.07
C ALA A 70 -9.08 -15.93 -7.62
N ILE A 71 -8.40 -16.67 -6.75
CA ILE A 71 -7.04 -16.38 -6.27
C ILE A 71 -6.03 -16.40 -7.41
N THR A 72 -6.11 -17.41 -8.27
CA THR A 72 -5.23 -17.54 -9.44
C THR A 72 -5.41 -16.34 -10.37
N SER A 73 -6.67 -15.93 -10.59
CA SER A 73 -7.00 -14.74 -11.37
C SER A 73 -6.41 -13.48 -10.76
N ILE A 74 -6.55 -13.27 -9.44
CA ILE A 74 -5.93 -12.13 -8.74
C ILE A 74 -4.42 -12.15 -8.86
N ARG A 75 -3.76 -13.28 -8.60
CA ARG A 75 -2.28 -13.39 -8.64
C ARG A 75 -1.71 -13.11 -10.04
N SER A 76 -2.42 -13.50 -11.09
CA SER A 76 -2.02 -13.22 -12.48
C SER A 76 -1.94 -11.72 -12.80
N VAL A 77 -2.68 -10.89 -12.05
CA VAL A 77 -2.81 -9.45 -12.31
C VAL A 77 -2.11 -8.61 -11.25
N CYS A 78 -2.20 -9.01 -9.99
CA CYS A 78 -1.71 -8.30 -8.81
C CYS A 78 -0.62 -9.14 -8.13
N SER A 79 0.53 -9.28 -8.79
CA SER A 79 1.64 -10.13 -8.33
C SER A 79 2.27 -9.67 -7.01
N ASN A 80 2.08 -8.41 -6.64
CA ASN A 80 2.54 -7.81 -5.39
C ASN A 80 1.56 -7.98 -4.22
N CYS A 81 0.41 -8.63 -4.43
CA CYS A 81 -0.59 -8.88 -3.41
C CYS A 81 -0.34 -10.25 -2.74
N GLN A 82 -0.11 -10.27 -1.43
CA GLN A 82 -0.07 -11.54 -0.70
C GLN A 82 -1.46 -11.85 -0.14
N ILE A 83 -1.83 -13.13 -0.20
CA ILE A 83 -3.18 -13.59 0.12
C ILE A 83 -3.12 -14.45 1.38
N PHE A 84 -3.98 -14.14 2.33
CA PHE A 84 -4.13 -14.84 3.60
C PHE A 84 -5.59 -15.24 3.78
N PHE A 85 -5.80 -16.31 4.55
CA PHE A 85 -7.11 -16.85 4.85
C PHE A 85 -7.43 -16.67 6.33
N LEU A 86 -8.70 -16.40 6.61
CA LEU A 86 -9.25 -16.36 7.95
C LEU A 86 -10.49 -17.28 7.98
N PRO A 87 -10.44 -18.40 8.72
CA PRO A 87 -11.54 -19.36 8.74
C PRO A 87 -12.78 -18.77 9.43
N ASN A 88 -13.94 -19.34 9.08
CA ASN A 88 -15.28 -18.90 9.47
C ASN A 88 -15.47 -18.86 11.00
N VAL A 89 -15.10 -17.73 11.57
CA VAL A 89 -15.53 -17.29 12.89
C VAL A 89 -15.80 -15.82 12.72
N ALA A 90 -17.08 -15.45 12.77
CA ALA A 90 -17.57 -14.08 12.79
C ALA A 90 -16.52 -13.15 13.41
N ASP A 91 -16.28 -11.99 12.78
CA ASP A 91 -15.32 -10.92 13.13
C ASP A 91 -15.26 -10.49 14.63
N LYS A 92 -15.98 -11.16 15.54
CA LYS A 92 -16.19 -10.87 16.94
C LYS A 92 -16.11 -12.14 17.80
N ASN A 93 -14.91 -12.70 18.12
CA ASN A 93 -14.56 -13.11 19.51
C ASN A 93 -13.44 -14.15 19.72
N THR A 94 -12.83 -14.77 18.70
CA THR A 94 -11.67 -15.64 18.97
C THR A 94 -10.39 -14.82 19.06
N TYR A 95 -9.70 -14.90 20.20
CA TYR A 95 -8.38 -14.29 20.44
C TYR A 95 -7.40 -14.54 19.29
N VAL A 96 -7.44 -15.75 18.72
CA VAL A 96 -6.63 -16.21 17.59
C VAL A 96 -6.80 -15.34 16.33
N ASN A 97 -8.03 -14.96 15.96
CA ASN A 97 -8.28 -14.16 14.76
C ASN A 97 -7.77 -12.72 14.94
N LYS A 98 -7.90 -12.16 16.15
CA LYS A 98 -7.35 -10.84 16.47
C LYS A 98 -5.82 -10.85 16.39
N GLU A 99 -5.19 -11.84 17.00
CA GLU A 99 -3.73 -12.00 16.95
C GLU A 99 -3.24 -12.14 15.51
N LYS A 100 -3.95 -12.91 14.67
CA LYS A 100 -3.60 -13.05 13.25
C LYS A 100 -3.70 -11.72 12.50
N ILE A 101 -4.76 -10.95 12.70
CA ILE A 101 -4.93 -9.63 12.06
C ILE A 101 -3.81 -8.68 12.51
N GLU A 102 -3.47 -8.65 13.81
CA GLU A 102 -2.36 -7.83 14.32
C GLU A 102 -1.01 -8.24 13.71
N GLN A 103 -0.73 -9.54 13.59
CA GLN A 103 0.47 -10.03 12.92
C GLN A 103 0.54 -9.59 11.45
N LEU A 104 -0.59 -9.58 10.74
CA LEU A 104 -0.65 -9.11 9.34
C LEU A 104 -0.43 -7.59 9.27
N ARG A 105 -0.99 -6.82 10.19
CA ARG A 105 -0.76 -5.37 10.28
C ARG A 105 0.71 -5.06 10.55
N GLU A 106 1.35 -5.80 11.45
CA GLU A 106 2.78 -5.65 11.75
C GLU A 106 3.65 -5.98 10.53
N GLN A 107 3.32 -7.04 9.78
CA GLN A 107 4.00 -7.35 8.52
C GLN A 107 3.92 -6.21 7.51
N ILE A 108 2.73 -5.61 7.34
CA ILE A 108 2.55 -4.45 6.47
C ILE A 108 3.40 -3.28 6.98
N PHE A 109 3.39 -3.01 8.27
CA PHE A 109 4.15 -1.91 8.87
C PHE A 109 5.64 -2.06 8.60
N LEU A 110 6.21 -3.23 8.90
CA LEU A 110 7.63 -3.52 8.68
C LEU A 110 8.01 -3.46 7.19
N ALA A 111 7.14 -3.93 6.29
CA ALA A 111 7.38 -3.89 4.85
C ALA A 111 7.28 -2.45 4.28
N ALA A 112 6.27 -1.69 4.70
CA ALA A 112 6.05 -0.31 4.25
C ALA A 112 7.19 0.62 4.71
N VAL A 113 7.71 0.44 5.93
CA VAL A 113 8.86 1.19 6.44
C VAL A 113 10.13 0.90 5.63
N LYS A 114 10.35 -0.34 5.20
CA LYS A 114 11.47 -0.67 4.29
C LYS A 114 11.32 0.00 2.92
N PHE A 115 10.08 0.08 2.41
CA PHE A 115 9.78 0.73 1.13
C PHE A 115 10.03 2.25 1.18
N SER A 116 9.69 2.91 2.29
CA SER A 116 9.95 4.35 2.45
C SER A 116 11.45 4.65 2.51
N HIS A 117 12.24 3.84 3.24
CA HIS A 117 13.69 4.01 3.31
C HIS A 117 14.40 3.73 1.97
N SER A 118 13.94 2.73 1.22
CA SER A 118 14.49 2.45 -0.12
C SER A 118 14.14 3.55 -1.12
N ASN A 119 12.95 4.15 -1.05
CA ASN A 119 12.58 5.29 -1.88
C ASN A 119 13.40 6.54 -1.51
N GLU A 120 13.63 6.80 -0.23
CA GLU A 120 14.47 7.92 0.20
C GLU A 120 15.91 7.77 -0.29
N GLN A 121 16.50 6.58 -0.20
CA GLN A 121 17.83 6.29 -0.76
C GLN A 121 17.87 6.39 -2.29
N ASN A 122 16.81 5.98 -2.98
CA ASN A 122 16.72 6.10 -4.44
C ASN A 122 16.53 7.55 -4.89
N ILE A 123 15.72 8.34 -4.17
CA ILE A 123 15.55 9.77 -4.37
C ILE A 123 16.87 10.49 -4.11
N GLN A 124 17.57 10.13 -3.02
CA GLN A 124 18.86 10.69 -2.68
C GLN A 124 19.92 10.36 -3.73
N LYS A 125 20.02 9.11 -4.18
CA LYS A 125 20.91 8.73 -5.30
C LYS A 125 20.54 9.43 -6.60
N HIS A 126 19.25 9.64 -6.88
CA HIS A 126 18.81 10.34 -8.08
C HIS A 126 19.14 11.83 -8.01
N LEU A 127 18.97 12.46 -6.83
CA LEU A 127 19.41 13.84 -6.58
C LEU A 127 20.93 13.97 -6.71
N GLU A 128 21.69 13.04 -6.14
CA GLU A 128 23.15 12.97 -6.28
C GLU A 128 23.56 12.84 -7.77
N GLN A 129 22.87 11.98 -8.54
CA GLN A 129 23.11 11.83 -9.98
C GLN A 129 22.76 13.09 -10.78
N LEU A 130 21.68 13.80 -10.43
CA LEU A 130 21.31 15.08 -11.04
C LEU A 130 22.29 16.20 -10.67
N MET A 131 22.92 16.13 -9.50
CA MET A 131 24.00 17.02 -9.10
C MET A 131 25.33 16.69 -9.79
N ASP A 132 25.59 15.41 -10.08
CA ASP A 132 26.78 14.95 -10.83
C ASP A 132 26.67 15.19 -12.35
N THR A 133 25.45 15.29 -12.90
CA THR A 133 25.23 15.65 -14.32
C THR A 133 25.05 17.16 -14.51
N ASP A 134 26.17 17.87 -14.36
CA ASP A 134 26.47 19.13 -15.05
C ASP A 134 25.39 20.24 -15.06
N GLN A 135 24.88 20.60 -13.88
CA GLN A 135 24.29 21.93 -13.62
C GLN A 135 25.03 22.71 -12.54
N CYS A 136 26.36 22.66 -12.56
CA CYS A 136 27.24 23.50 -11.74
C CYS A 136 27.40 24.96 -12.25
N ARG A 137 26.39 25.54 -12.90
CA ARG A 137 26.43 26.96 -13.32
C ARG A 137 25.36 27.88 -12.73
N ASN A 138 24.29 27.32 -12.16
CA ASN A 138 23.21 28.13 -11.56
C ASN A 138 23.18 28.07 -10.02
N ALA A 139 23.74 27.04 -9.39
CA ALA A 139 23.70 26.87 -7.94
C ALA A 139 24.47 27.96 -7.16
N GLU A 140 25.57 28.50 -7.71
CA GLU A 140 26.28 29.63 -7.10
C GLU A 140 25.48 30.94 -7.21
N GLN A 141 24.79 31.17 -8.33
CA GLN A 141 23.92 32.34 -8.50
C GLN A 141 22.69 32.27 -7.59
N ASP A 142 22.09 31.09 -7.46
CA ASP A 142 20.96 30.85 -6.56
C ASP A 142 21.36 30.95 -5.09
N LYS A 143 22.57 30.51 -4.72
CA LYS A 143 23.10 30.68 -3.35
C LYS A 143 23.34 32.15 -3.00
N VAL A 144 23.90 32.93 -3.93
CA VAL A 144 24.07 34.39 -3.76
C VAL A 144 22.72 35.10 -3.66
N PHE A 145 21.73 34.69 -4.47
CA PHE A 145 20.38 35.24 -4.40
C PHE A 145 19.68 34.89 -3.07
N ILE A 146 19.71 33.61 -2.65
CA ILE A 146 19.13 33.15 -1.38
C ILE A 146 19.77 33.86 -0.19
N ASP A 147 21.09 34.03 -0.16
CA ASP A 147 21.77 34.78 0.90
C ASP A 147 21.43 36.28 0.88
N SER A 148 21.11 36.85 -0.29
CA SER A 148 20.69 38.26 -0.40
C SER A 148 19.27 38.54 0.10
N ILE A 149 18.36 37.57 0.06
CA ILE A 149 16.97 37.70 0.53
C ILE A 149 16.74 37.13 1.94
N ARG A 150 17.70 36.38 2.48
CA ARG A 150 17.66 35.80 3.84
C ARG A 150 17.42 36.82 4.96
N PRO A 151 17.95 38.06 4.92
CA PRO A 151 17.65 39.07 5.94
C PRO A 151 16.19 39.57 5.89
N ILE A 152 15.52 39.43 4.73
CA ILE A 152 14.13 39.86 4.53
C ILE A 152 13.15 38.79 5.03
N LEU A 153 13.54 37.51 4.97
CA LEU A 153 12.71 36.37 5.38
C LEU A 153 12.65 36.11 6.89
N ILE A 154 13.54 36.72 7.70
CA ILE A 154 13.59 36.50 9.16
C ILE A 154 12.65 37.44 9.94
N HIS A 155 12.02 38.43 9.28
CA HIS A 155 11.08 39.37 9.91
C HIS A 155 9.74 39.50 9.16
N GLY A 156 9.09 38.36 8.88
CA GLY A 156 7.70 38.28 8.44
C GLY A 156 6.99 37.10 9.07
#